data_AF-A0AAD5F7T6-F1
#
_entry.id   AF-A0AAD5F7T6-F1
#
_cell.length_a   1.000
_cell.length_b   1.000
_cell.length_c   1.000
_cell.angle_alpha   90.00
_cell.angle_beta   90.00
_cell.angle_gamma   90.00
#
_symmetry.space_group_name_H-M   'P 1'
#
loop_
_entity.id
_entity.type
_entity.pdbx_description
1 polymer ?
#
loop_
_entity_poly.entity_id
_entity_poly.type
_entity_poly.pdbx_seq_one_letter_code
_entity_poly.pdbx_strand_id
1 'polypeptide(L)'
;MKSTAHTFPALLVLGICIQYIVQRVESQHIPNRCICLKSKNGHMGPFSDFTVILKRPGCTRDEIIVTLKKGNKQVCLSPHGPQGKRLLECWNRKQELGKIGKICMGRLRPRPQKNKHAKSKSI
;
A
#
# COMPACT_ATOMS: atom_id res chain seq x y z
N MET A 1 -33.99 49.87 -2.99
CA MET A 1 -33.85 48.85 -4.06
C MET A 1 -32.38 48.75 -4.50
N LYS A 2 -31.49 48.10 -3.72
CA LYS A 2 -30.06 47.93 -4.07
C LYS A 2 -29.47 46.68 -3.38
N SER A 3 -29.88 45.47 -3.79
CA SER A 3 -29.30 44.21 -3.26
C SER A 3 -29.10 43.11 -4.31
N THR A 4 -29.03 43.47 -5.59
CA THR A 4 -28.83 42.50 -6.69
C THR A 4 -27.41 42.53 -7.28
N ALA A 5 -26.61 43.55 -6.97
CA ALA A 5 -25.28 43.74 -7.56
C ALA A 5 -24.19 42.86 -6.92
N HIS A 6 -24.30 42.53 -5.63
CA HIS A 6 -23.31 41.71 -4.91
C HIS A 6 -23.63 40.21 -4.93
N THR A 7 -24.88 39.84 -5.18
CA THR A 7 -25.32 38.45 -5.27
C THR A 7 -24.81 37.78 -6.53
N PHE A 8 -24.74 38.51 -7.65
CA PHE A 8 -24.24 38.01 -8.93
C PHE A 8 -22.77 37.54 -8.90
N PRO A 9 -21.79 38.34 -8.43
CA PRO A 9 -20.40 37.90 -8.34
C PRO A 9 -20.20 36.78 -7.31
N ALA A 10 -20.97 36.79 -6.21
CA ALA A 10 -20.92 35.72 -5.21
C ALA A 10 -21.38 34.36 -5.79
N LEU A 11 -22.46 34.36 -6.58
CA LEU A 11 -22.96 33.17 -7.28
C LEU A 11 -21.94 32.62 -8.31
N LEU A 12 -21.26 33.52 -9.04
CA LEU A 12 -20.21 33.12 -9.99
C LEU A 12 -19.01 32.47 -9.29
N VAL A 13 -18.55 33.05 -8.18
CA VAL A 13 -17.42 32.48 -7.40
C VAL A 13 -17.79 31.11 -6.83
N LEU A 14 -19.00 30.97 -6.28
CA LEU A 14 -19.52 29.68 -5.80
C LEU A 14 -19.57 28.63 -6.93
N GLY A 15 -20.07 29.00 -8.11
CA GLY A 15 -20.11 28.11 -9.26
C GLY A 15 -18.72 27.63 -9.69
N ILE A 16 -17.74 28.54 -9.77
CA ILE A 16 -16.35 28.21 -10.13
C ILE A 16 -15.72 27.29 -9.07
N CYS A 17 -15.95 27.53 -7.78
CA CYS A 17 -15.47 26.67 -6.70
C CYS A 17 -16.02 25.24 -6.81
N ILE A 18 -17.32 25.09 -7.08
CA ILE A 18 -17.96 23.78 -7.23
C ILE A 18 -17.35 23.03 -8.43
N GLN A 19 -17.20 23.69 -9.58
CA GLN A 19 -16.60 23.08 -10.77
C GLN A 19 -15.15 22.67 -10.54
N TYR A 20 -14.37 23.49 -9.84
CA TYR A 20 -12.98 23.16 -9.48
C TYR A 20 -12.90 21.96 -8.55
N ILE A 21 -13.80 21.84 -7.57
CA ILE A 21 -13.88 20.67 -6.67
C ILE A 21 -14.26 19.42 -7.45
N VAL A 22 -15.25 19.49 -8.36
CA VAL A 22 -15.68 18.35 -9.18
C VAL A 22 -14.55 17.85 -10.08
N GLN A 23 -13.76 18.75 -10.67
CA GLN A 23 -12.64 18.37 -11.53
C GLN A 23 -11.47 17.75 -10.75
N ARG A 24 -11.34 18.06 -9.45
CA ARG A 24 -10.37 17.43 -8.53
C ARG A 24 -10.80 16.04 -8.06
N VAL A 25 -12.06 15.65 -8.24
CA VAL A 25 -12.51 14.26 -8.08
C VAL A 25 -12.11 13.50 -9.35
N GLU A 26 -10.81 13.43 -9.61
CA GLU A 26 -10.25 12.45 -10.51
C GLU A 26 -10.65 11.09 -9.94
N SER A 27 -11.51 10.38 -10.66
CA SER A 27 -12.05 9.08 -10.25
C SER A 27 -10.90 8.18 -9.84
N GLN A 28 -10.71 7.98 -8.53
CA GLN A 28 -9.95 6.84 -8.06
C GLN A 28 -10.72 5.62 -8.54
N HIS A 29 -10.29 5.06 -9.67
CA HIS A 29 -10.89 3.88 -10.25
C HIS A 29 -10.65 2.73 -9.28
N ILE A 30 -11.59 2.53 -8.36
CA ILE A 30 -11.59 1.40 -7.44
C ILE A 30 -12.04 0.20 -8.27
N PRO A 31 -11.14 -0.75 -8.59
CA PRO A 31 -11.53 -1.87 -9.42
C PRO A 31 -12.58 -2.69 -8.67
N ASN A 32 -13.67 -3.04 -9.35
CA ASN A 32 -14.77 -3.83 -8.79
C ASN A 32 -14.40 -5.31 -8.55
N ARG A 33 -13.15 -5.70 -8.84
CA ARG A 33 -12.61 -7.04 -8.57
C ARG A 33 -11.23 -6.92 -7.94
N CYS A 34 -10.76 -7.97 -7.30
CA CYS A 34 -9.37 -8.06 -6.83
C CYS A 34 -8.38 -7.82 -7.99
N ILE A 35 -7.35 -7.01 -7.75
CA ILE A 35 -6.24 -6.78 -8.69
C ILE A 35 -5.39 -8.04 -8.82
N CYS A 36 -5.16 -8.72 -7.70
CA CYS A 36 -4.44 -9.97 -7.62
C CYS A 36 -5.37 -11.14 -7.92
N LEU A 37 -5.23 -11.75 -9.11
CA LEU A 37 -5.93 -13.00 -9.45
C LEU A 37 -5.29 -14.21 -8.74
N LYS A 38 -3.95 -14.30 -8.80
CA LYS A 38 -3.15 -15.34 -8.16
C LYS A 38 -2.22 -14.71 -7.14
N SER A 39 -2.07 -15.35 -5.99
CA SER A 39 -1.18 -14.91 -4.91
C SER A 39 -0.20 -16.02 -4.57
N LYS A 40 1.03 -15.64 -4.21
CA LYS A 40 2.07 -16.57 -3.76
C LYS A 40 2.22 -16.48 -2.24
N ASN A 41 2.53 -17.58 -1.57
CA ASN A 41 2.78 -17.57 -0.12
C ASN A 41 4.08 -16.83 0.25
N GLY A 42 4.99 -16.68 -0.71
CA GLY A 42 6.22 -15.92 -0.60
C GLY A 42 6.93 -15.79 -1.93
N HIS A 43 7.91 -14.91 -1.97
CA HIS A 43 8.84 -14.76 -3.07
C HIS A 43 10.28 -14.72 -2.53
N MET A 44 11.21 -15.34 -3.25
CA MET A 44 12.62 -15.33 -2.87
C MET A 44 13.30 -14.03 -3.34
N GLY A 45 14.10 -13.43 -2.47
CA GLY A 45 14.87 -12.22 -2.78
C GLY A 45 14.26 -10.92 -2.26
N PRO A 46 14.97 -9.78 -2.47
CA PRO A 46 14.60 -8.51 -1.88
C PRO A 46 13.48 -7.79 -2.66
N PHE A 47 12.59 -7.14 -1.92
CA PHE A 47 11.59 -6.22 -2.44
C PHE A 47 12.14 -4.80 -2.46
N SER A 48 11.83 -4.04 -3.51
CA SER A 48 12.11 -2.60 -3.58
C SER A 48 11.02 -1.79 -2.93
N ASP A 49 9.76 -2.20 -3.09
CA ASP A 49 8.60 -1.57 -2.48
C ASP A 49 7.44 -2.54 -2.27
N PHE A 50 6.41 -2.11 -1.53
CA PHE A 50 5.15 -2.84 -1.44
C PHE A 50 3.94 -1.91 -1.26
N THR A 51 2.78 -2.42 -1.67
CA THR A 51 1.48 -1.77 -1.51
C THR A 51 0.52 -2.75 -0.86
N VAL A 52 -0.24 -2.28 0.12
CA VAL A 52 -1.35 -3.02 0.74
C VAL A 52 -2.65 -2.35 0.33
N ILE A 53 -3.57 -3.14 -0.20
CA ILE A 53 -4.91 -2.69 -0.57
C ILE A 53 -5.87 -3.48 0.29
N LEU A 54 -6.62 -2.79 1.15
CA LEU A 54 -7.59 -3.42 2.03
C LEU A 54 -8.78 -3.96 1.24
N LYS A 55 -9.45 -4.96 1.82
CA LYS A 55 -10.74 -5.49 1.36
C LYS A 55 -11.72 -4.36 1.05
N ARG A 56 -12.49 -4.53 -0.03
CA ARG A 56 -13.42 -3.52 -0.58
C ARG A 56 -14.61 -4.19 -1.27
N PRO A 57 -15.69 -3.45 -1.58
CA PRO A 57 -16.76 -3.98 -2.44
C PRO A 57 -16.15 -4.54 -3.74
N GLY A 58 -16.40 -5.81 -4.02
CA GLY A 58 -15.81 -6.51 -5.16
C GLY A 58 -14.52 -7.30 -4.91
N CYS A 59 -13.86 -7.12 -3.75
CA CYS A 59 -12.75 -7.96 -3.31
C CYS A 59 -12.79 -8.18 -1.79
N THR A 60 -13.15 -9.38 -1.37
CA THR A 60 -13.38 -9.73 0.05
C THR A 60 -12.09 -9.99 0.85
N ARG A 61 -10.93 -9.83 0.22
CA ARG A 61 -9.62 -10.10 0.82
C ARG A 61 -8.68 -8.90 0.68
N ASP A 62 -7.75 -8.78 1.63
CA ASP A 62 -6.65 -7.82 1.52
C ASP A 62 -5.66 -8.29 0.44
N GLU A 63 -5.16 -7.34 -0.33
CA GLU A 63 -4.22 -7.58 -1.42
C GLU A 63 -2.86 -6.98 -1.06
N ILE A 64 -1.80 -7.78 -1.22
CA ILE A 64 -0.44 -7.36 -0.93
C ILE A 64 0.36 -7.48 -2.21
N ILE A 65 0.77 -6.35 -2.77
CA ILE A 65 1.54 -6.29 -4.02
C ILE A 65 2.95 -5.88 -3.63
N VAL A 66 3.95 -6.71 -3.95
CA VAL A 66 5.36 -6.38 -3.75
C VAL A 66 6.02 -6.11 -5.09
N THR A 67 6.87 -5.08 -5.13
CA THR A 67 7.73 -4.79 -6.27
C THR A 67 9.08 -5.43 -6.01
N LEU A 68 9.51 -6.31 -6.91
CA LEU A 68 10.81 -6.96 -6.82
C LEU A 68 11.91 -5.97 -7.16
N LYS A 69 12.99 -5.96 -6.38
CA LYS A 69 14.16 -5.10 -6.69
C LYS A 69 14.81 -5.49 -8.02
N LYS A 70 14.78 -6.77 -8.38
CA LYS A 70 15.30 -7.27 -9.66
C LYS A 70 14.21 -7.12 -10.72
N GLY A 71 14.42 -6.21 -11.67
CA GLY A 71 13.57 -6.04 -12.85
C GLY A 71 12.21 -5.39 -12.59
N ASN A 72 11.99 -4.78 -11.41
CA ASN A 72 10.79 -4.02 -11.05
C ASN A 72 9.46 -4.74 -11.31
N LYS A 73 9.48 -6.08 -11.28
CA LYS A 73 8.27 -6.89 -11.49
C LYS A 73 7.39 -6.85 -10.26
N GLN A 74 6.08 -6.75 -10.45
CA GLN A 74 5.11 -6.83 -9.36
C GLN A 74 4.66 -8.27 -9.14
N VAL A 75 4.56 -8.67 -7.88
CA VAL A 75 4.10 -10.00 -7.46
C VAL A 75 3.11 -9.84 -6.32
N CYS A 76 2.01 -10.57 -6.40
CA CYS A 76 1.03 -10.63 -5.32
C CYS A 76 1.43 -11.67 -4.27
N LEU A 77 1.44 -11.26 -3.00
CA LEU A 77 1.60 -12.13 -1.85
C LEU A 77 0.24 -12.41 -1.20
N SER A 78 0.06 -13.63 -0.72
CA SER A 78 -1.13 -14.01 0.04
C SER A 78 -1.07 -13.39 1.44
N PRO A 79 -2.14 -12.71 1.92
CA PRO A 79 -2.19 -12.18 3.28
C PRO A 79 -2.15 -13.27 4.36
N HIS A 80 -2.50 -14.51 4.00
CA HIS A 80 -2.42 -15.68 4.88
C HIS A 80 -1.06 -16.40 4.82
N GLY A 81 -0.22 -16.07 3.82
CA GLY A 81 1.11 -16.64 3.67
C GLY A 81 2.11 -16.06 4.68
N PRO A 82 3.23 -16.75 4.98
CA PRO A 82 4.19 -16.30 5.98
C PRO A 82 4.77 -14.90 5.72
N GLN A 83 5.09 -14.60 4.46
CA GLN A 83 5.64 -13.29 4.08
C GLN A 83 4.57 -12.20 4.09
N GLY A 84 3.41 -12.47 3.46
CA GLY A 84 2.30 -11.51 3.39
C GLY A 84 1.75 -11.16 4.77
N LYS A 85 1.52 -12.16 5.63
CA LYS A 85 1.05 -11.94 7.01
C LYS A 85 1.98 -11.01 7.80
N ARG A 86 3.29 -11.27 7.77
CA ARG A 86 4.29 -10.42 8.45
C ARG A 86 4.29 -8.99 7.94
N LEU A 87 4.12 -8.82 6.62
CA LEU A 87 4.09 -7.51 6.00
C LEU A 87 2.82 -6.74 6.38
N LEU A 88 1.66 -7.41 6.33
CA LEU A 88 0.37 -6.85 6.70
C LEU A 88 0.33 -6.45 8.19
N GLU A 89 0.82 -7.30 9.09
CA GLU A 89 0.92 -6.98 10.52
C GLU A 89 1.85 -5.80 10.79
N CYS A 90 2.99 -5.71 10.08
CA CYS A 90 3.88 -4.57 10.21
C CYS A 90 3.24 -3.29 9.69
N TRP A 91 2.57 -3.37 8.54
CA TRP A 91 1.87 -2.26 7.93
C TRP A 91 0.75 -1.73 8.86
N ASN A 92 -0.08 -2.62 9.42
CA ASN A 92 -1.13 -2.26 10.38
C ASN A 92 -0.59 -1.54 11.62
N ARG A 93 0.57 -1.96 12.15
CA ARG A 93 1.20 -1.31 13.32
C ARG A 93 1.83 0.06 13.01
N LYS A 94 2.03 0.39 11.73
CA LYS A 94 2.81 1.57 11.31
C LYS A 94 2.01 2.55 10.47
N GLN A 95 0.70 2.36 10.31
CA GLN A 95 -0.18 3.25 9.52
C GLN A 95 -0.07 4.72 9.92
N GLU A 96 0.28 5.04 11.17
CA GLU A 96 0.38 6.42 11.66
C GLU A 96 1.66 7.18 11.24
N LEU A 97 2.61 6.52 10.57
CA LEU A 97 3.90 7.12 10.21
C LEU A 97 4.10 6.91 8.72
N GLY A 98 3.93 7.95 7.90
CA GLY A 98 4.05 7.97 6.42
C GLY A 98 5.37 7.50 5.78
N LYS A 99 6.15 6.65 6.46
CA LYS A 99 7.38 5.95 6.03
C LYS A 99 7.24 4.42 6.08
N ILE A 100 6.04 3.88 5.81
CA ILE A 100 5.64 2.48 6.09
C ILE A 100 6.41 1.45 5.24
N GLY A 101 6.70 1.77 3.97
CA GLY A 101 7.30 0.85 3.01
C GLY A 101 8.65 0.26 3.48
N LYS A 102 9.62 1.15 3.74
CA LYS A 102 11.02 0.73 3.95
C LYS A 102 11.25 -0.03 5.26
N ILE A 103 10.52 0.29 6.33
CA ILE A 103 10.70 -0.33 7.66
C ILE A 103 10.19 -1.77 7.65
N CYS A 104 9.02 -2.00 7.04
CA CYS A 104 8.38 -3.33 7.05
C CYS A 104 9.07 -4.33 6.12
N MET A 105 9.64 -3.87 5.01
CA MET A 105 10.42 -4.74 4.11
C MET A 105 11.74 -5.23 4.72
N GLY A 106 12.38 -4.44 5.60
CA GLY A 106 13.65 -4.80 6.23
C GLY A 106 13.58 -6.11 7.05
N ARG A 107 12.40 -6.46 7.58
CA ARG A 107 12.15 -7.68 8.38
C ARG A 107 11.91 -8.94 7.54
N LEU A 108 11.73 -8.81 6.23
CA LEU A 108 11.54 -9.94 5.31
C LEU A 108 12.86 -10.49 4.78
N ARG A 109 13.99 -9.81 5.05
CA ARG A 109 15.32 -10.38 4.77
C ARG A 109 15.50 -11.63 5.64
N PRO A 110 15.95 -12.76 5.08
CA PRO A 110 16.39 -13.88 5.89
C PRO A 110 17.43 -13.35 6.88
N ARG A 111 17.18 -13.53 8.19
CA ARG A 111 18.19 -13.27 9.20
C ARG A 111 19.36 -14.17 8.85
N PRO A 112 20.60 -13.66 8.67
CA PRO A 112 21.74 -14.54 8.47
C PRO A 112 21.76 -15.49 9.66
N GLN A 113 21.63 -16.78 9.38
CA GLN A 113 21.71 -17.82 10.38
C GLN A 113 23.13 -17.74 10.93
N LYS A 114 23.31 -17.09 12.09
CA LYS A 114 24.56 -17.21 12.86
C LYS A 114 24.70 -18.70 13.15
N ASN A 115 25.53 -19.39 12.39
CA ASN A 115 25.89 -20.77 12.64
C ASN A 115 26.30 -20.88 14.10
N LYS A 116 25.51 -21.58 14.93
CA LYS A 116 25.87 -21.90 16.31
C LYS A 116 26.91 -23.04 16.38
N HIS A 117 27.68 -23.26 15.32
CA HIS A 117 28.72 -24.28 15.23
C HIS A 117 30.10 -23.61 15.35
N ALA A 118 30.40 -23.07 16.53
CA ALA A 118 31.75 -22.70 16.93
C ALA A 118 31.84 -22.59 18.46
N LYS A 119 31.31 -23.58 19.19
CA LYS A 119 31.68 -23.79 20.60
C LYS A 119 31.88 -25.29 20.85
N SER A 120 32.85 -25.85 20.15
CA SER A 120 33.53 -27.07 20.59
C SER A 120 34.91 -27.09 19.94
N LYS A 121 35.90 -26.49 20.62
CA LYS A 121 37.30 -26.92 20.70
C LYS A 121 38.19 -25.87 21.39
N SER A 122 39.04 -26.37 22.30
CA SER A 122 40.21 -25.74 22.95
C SER A 122 39.88 -24.73 24.05
N ILE A 123 40.30 -24.86 25.32
CA ILE A 123 41.39 -25.57 26.00
C ILE A 123 40.84 -26.28 27.25
#